data_AF-A0A177Y7L1-F1
#
_entry.id   AF-A0A177Y7L1-F1
#
_cell.length_a   1.000
_cell.length_b   1.000
_cell.length_c   1.000
_cell.angle_alpha   90.00
_cell.angle_beta   90.00
_cell.angle_gamma   90.00
#
_symmetry.space_group_name_H-M   'P 1'
#
loop_
_entity.id
_entity.type
_entity.pdbx_description
1 polymer ?
#
loop_
_entity_poly.entity_id
_entity_poly.type
_entity_poly.pdbx_seq_one_letter_code
_entity_poly.pdbx_strand_id
1 'polypeptide(L)'
;MNASSDGSTTLFVLLGRIADRTLDDATRREAVLVEATLRDSIRAKALDVPDIAQAARAARERGVTVHLLDDGGLGPYETAVADEIRGAIVGHLRCATSGSITVRILPAGRPTLAAVVVQSGDHTERYEFPAPTGEQAHTLFHGLRRGVGRSHS
;
A
#
# COMPACT_ATOMS: atom_id res chain seq x y z
N MET A 1 15.80 11.74 -23.25
CA MET A 1 15.25 10.37 -23.13
C MET A 1 14.52 10.31 -21.81
N ASN A 2 13.20 10.47 -21.81
CA ASN A 2 12.40 10.45 -20.59
C ASN A 2 11.24 9.46 -20.82
N ALA A 3 11.36 8.29 -20.20
CA ALA A 3 10.31 7.26 -20.21
C ALA A 3 9.26 7.66 -19.17
N SER A 4 8.37 8.57 -19.55
CA SER A 4 7.16 8.91 -18.79
C SER A 4 5.94 8.56 -19.64
N SER A 5 5.80 7.27 -19.93
CA SER A 5 4.64 6.71 -20.64
C SER A 5 4.45 5.26 -20.24
N ASP A 6 3.67 4.97 -19.19
CA ASP A 6 3.31 3.57 -18.91
C ASP A 6 1.97 3.37 -18.20
N GLY A 7 1.51 4.31 -17.36
CA GLY A 7 0.21 4.15 -16.68
C GLY A 7 -1.01 4.29 -17.61
N SER A 8 -1.03 5.32 -18.46
CA SER A 8 -2.18 5.64 -19.30
C SER A 8 -2.32 4.71 -20.53
N THR A 9 -1.20 4.30 -21.12
CA THR A 9 -1.17 3.40 -22.28
C THR A 9 -1.66 2.00 -21.91
N THR A 10 -1.24 1.48 -20.75
CA THR A 10 -1.61 0.13 -20.29
C THR A 10 -3.10 0.03 -19.97
N LEU A 11 -3.68 1.07 -19.33
CA LEU A 11 -5.11 1.14 -19.05
C LEU A 11 -5.96 1.15 -20.33
N PHE A 12 -5.56 1.95 -21.33
CA PHE A 12 -6.30 2.05 -22.59
C PHE A 12 -6.29 0.74 -23.38
N VAL A 13 -5.14 0.06 -23.45
CA VAL A 13 -5.00 -1.24 -24.13
C VAL A 13 -5.88 -2.31 -23.46
N LEU A 14 -5.93 -2.32 -22.13
CA LEU A 14 -6.72 -3.28 -21.38
C LEU A 14 -8.22 -3.11 -21.60
N LEU A 15 -8.72 -1.87 -21.55
CA LEU A 15 -10.13 -1.57 -21.82
C LEU A 15 -10.54 -1.99 -23.25
N GLY A 16 -9.64 -1.82 -24.23
CA GLY A 16 -9.84 -2.31 -25.60
C GLY A 16 -10.02 -3.83 -25.68
N ARG A 17 -9.23 -4.60 -24.92
CA ARG A 17 -9.34 -6.08 -24.89
C ARG A 17 -10.60 -6.57 -24.17
N ILE A 18 -11.06 -5.85 -23.13
CA ILE A 18 -12.33 -6.14 -22.46
C ILE A 18 -13.51 -5.92 -23.42
N ALA A 19 -13.48 -4.83 -24.18
CA ALA A 19 -14.51 -4.53 -25.18
C ALA A 19 -14.59 -5.59 -26.29
N ASP A 20 -13.45 -6.18 -26.68
CA ASP A 20 -13.34 -7.23 -27.70
C ASP A 20 -13.51 -8.67 -27.16
N ARG A 21 -13.87 -8.82 -25.87
CA ARG A 21 -14.15 -10.10 -25.18
C ARG A 21 -13.06 -11.18 -25.27
N THR A 22 -11.85 -10.82 -25.69
CA THR A 22 -10.73 -11.76 -25.86
C THR A 22 -9.69 -11.50 -24.77
N LEU A 23 -9.85 -12.16 -23.63
CA LEU A 23 -8.90 -12.08 -22.52
C LEU A 23 -8.21 -13.44 -22.35
N ASP A 24 -7.00 -13.55 -22.87
CA ASP A 24 -6.09 -14.63 -22.48
C ASP A 24 -5.72 -14.51 -20.99
N ASP A 25 -5.12 -15.55 -20.42
CA ASP A 25 -4.82 -15.57 -18.98
C ASP A 25 -3.82 -14.47 -18.57
N ALA A 26 -2.92 -14.07 -19.48
CA ALA A 26 -1.98 -12.99 -19.23
C ALA A 26 -2.70 -11.64 -19.11
N THR A 27 -3.61 -11.36 -20.05
CA THR A 27 -4.44 -10.15 -20.05
C THR A 27 -5.38 -10.13 -18.85
N ARG A 28 -5.96 -11.27 -18.48
CA ARG A 28 -6.82 -11.37 -17.30
C ARG A 28 -6.05 -11.04 -16.02
N ARG A 29 -4.82 -11.53 -15.87
CA ARG A 29 -3.94 -11.19 -14.73
C ARG A 29 -3.61 -9.70 -14.72
N GLU A 30 -3.24 -9.14 -15.87
CA GLU A 30 -3.00 -7.70 -15.99
C GLU A 30 -4.25 -6.90 -15.62
N ALA A 31 -5.43 -7.36 -16.03
CA ALA A 31 -6.69 -6.70 -15.73
C ALA A 31 -6.92 -6.55 -14.22
N VAL A 32 -6.66 -7.62 -13.48
CA VAL A 32 -6.80 -7.65 -12.02
C VAL A 32 -5.80 -6.70 -11.36
N LEU A 33 -4.56 -6.63 -11.86
CA LEU A 33 -3.54 -5.73 -11.31
C LEU A 33 -3.89 -4.25 -11.55
N VAL A 34 -4.35 -3.92 -12.75
CA VAL A 34 -4.79 -2.56 -13.10
C VAL A 34 -6.01 -2.15 -12.28
N GLU A 35 -7.02 -3.03 -12.18
CA GLU A 35 -8.21 -2.79 -11.35
C GLU A 35 -7.85 -2.57 -9.88
N ALA A 36 -6.94 -3.40 -9.34
CA ALA A 36 -6.48 -3.24 -7.97
C ALA A 36 -5.76 -1.90 -7.76
N THR A 37 -4.92 -1.48 -8.71
CA THR A 37 -4.22 -0.19 -8.67
C THR A 37 -5.20 0.99 -8.69
N LEU A 38 -6.22 0.92 -9.55
CA LEU A 38 -7.27 1.93 -9.62
C LEU A 38 -8.10 1.97 -8.32
N ARG A 39 -8.42 0.81 -7.75
CA ARG A 39 -9.14 0.74 -6.48
C ARG A 39 -8.34 1.38 -5.35
N ASP A 40 -7.03 1.14 -5.33
CA ASP A 40 -6.13 1.72 -4.34
C ASP A 40 -6.08 3.25 -4.47
N SER A 41 -5.93 3.80 -5.67
CA SER A 41 -5.87 5.27 -5.86
C SER A 41 -7.15 5.98 -5.39
N ILE A 42 -8.30 5.32 -5.53
CA ILE A 42 -9.59 5.84 -5.06
C ILE A 42 -9.73 5.71 -3.53
N ARG A 43 -9.37 4.56 -2.95
CA ARG A 43 -9.62 4.25 -1.53
C ARG A 43 -8.52 4.73 -0.58
N ALA A 44 -7.32 4.98 -1.10
CA ALA A 44 -6.13 5.24 -0.32
C ALA A 44 -5.35 6.46 -0.85
N LYS A 45 -6.01 7.61 -0.98
CA LYS A 45 -5.49 8.79 -1.66
C LYS A 45 -4.12 9.25 -1.14
N ALA A 46 -3.88 9.25 0.17
CA ALA A 46 -2.58 9.63 0.74
C ALA A 46 -1.44 8.65 0.40
N LEU A 47 -1.79 7.43 -0.04
CA LEU A 47 -0.88 6.37 -0.47
C LEU A 47 -0.78 6.24 -1.99
N ASP A 48 -1.54 7.03 -2.76
CA ASP A 48 -1.50 7.07 -4.23
C ASP A 48 -0.25 7.82 -4.73
N VAL A 49 0.91 7.23 -4.49
CA VAL A 49 2.22 7.72 -4.94
C VAL A 49 2.97 6.62 -5.68
N PRO A 50 3.83 6.96 -6.67
CA PRO A 50 4.46 5.97 -7.54
C PRO A 50 5.15 4.81 -6.81
N ASP A 51 5.90 5.11 -5.75
CA ASP A 51 6.68 4.10 -5.03
C ASP A 51 5.79 3.07 -4.31
N ILE A 52 4.68 3.52 -3.73
CA ILE A 52 3.70 2.64 -3.07
C ILE A 52 2.96 1.81 -4.12
N ALA A 53 2.50 2.44 -5.20
CA ALA A 53 1.80 1.76 -6.28
C ALA A 53 2.67 0.66 -6.90
N GLN A 54 3.95 0.95 -7.18
CA GLN A 54 4.90 -0.03 -7.70
C GLN A 54 5.14 -1.17 -6.70
N ALA A 55 5.36 -0.85 -5.41
CA ALA A 55 5.61 -1.86 -4.38
C ALA A 55 4.38 -2.76 -4.16
N ALA A 56 3.17 -2.19 -4.13
CA ALA A 56 1.91 -2.93 -4.00
C ALA A 56 1.66 -3.83 -5.21
N ARG A 57 1.90 -3.33 -6.43
CA ARG A 57 1.80 -4.14 -7.65
C ARG A 57 2.77 -5.32 -7.61
N ALA A 58 4.04 -5.07 -7.30
CA ALA A 58 5.05 -6.12 -7.20
C ALA A 58 4.68 -7.17 -6.13
N ALA A 59 4.07 -6.75 -5.01
CA ALA A 59 3.57 -7.69 -3.99
C ALA A 59 2.43 -8.57 -4.52
N ARG A 60 1.48 -7.99 -5.25
CA ARG A 60 0.39 -8.75 -5.90
C ARG A 60 0.90 -9.73 -6.96
N GLU A 61 1.91 -9.34 -7.73
CA GLU A 61 2.58 -10.23 -8.69
C GLU A 61 3.24 -11.44 -8.01
N ARG A 62 3.71 -11.29 -6.75
CA ARG A 62 4.17 -12.41 -5.92
C ARG A 62 3.04 -13.26 -5.33
N GLY A 63 1.78 -12.89 -5.55
CA GLY A 63 0.60 -13.56 -4.98
C GLY A 63 0.20 -13.06 -3.60
N VAL A 64 0.74 -11.93 -3.13
CA VAL A 64 0.32 -11.30 -1.86
C VAL A 64 -0.99 -10.55 -2.06
N THR A 65 -1.94 -10.75 -1.15
CA THR A 65 -3.17 -9.94 -1.09
C THR A 65 -2.86 -8.60 -0.43
N VAL A 66 -3.02 -7.49 -1.16
CA VAL A 66 -2.72 -6.14 -0.65
C VAL A 66 -4.00 -5.32 -0.48
N HIS A 67 -4.18 -4.76 0.72
CA HIS A 67 -5.24 -3.81 1.05
C HIS A 67 -4.66 -2.48 1.49
N LEU A 68 -4.96 -1.40 0.77
CA LEU A 68 -4.59 -0.03 1.13
C LEU A 68 -5.84 0.74 1.55
N LEU A 69 -5.76 1.46 2.67
CA LEU A 69 -6.86 2.24 3.25
C LEU A 69 -6.35 3.59 3.72
N ASP A 70 -7.10 4.64 3.44
CA ASP A 70 -6.82 6.00 3.93
C ASP A 70 -8.05 6.62 4.57
N ASP A 71 -7.98 6.84 5.89
CA ASP A 71 -8.99 7.58 6.64
C ASP A 71 -8.58 9.06 6.87
N GLY A 72 -7.58 9.56 6.15
CA GLY A 72 -7.22 10.98 6.08
C GLY A 72 -6.23 11.49 7.14
N GLY A 73 -5.67 10.61 7.98
CA GLY A 73 -4.77 11.02 9.07
C GLY A 73 -3.47 11.68 8.65
N LEU A 74 -3.01 11.48 7.41
CA LEU A 74 -1.81 12.14 6.91
C LEU A 74 -2.04 13.60 6.50
N GLY A 75 -3.29 14.01 6.26
CA GLY A 75 -3.64 15.35 5.76
C GLY A 75 -3.08 16.53 6.60
N PRO A 76 -3.05 16.46 7.95
CA PRO A 76 -2.50 17.52 8.78
C PRO A 76 -0.98 17.57 8.91
N TYR A 77 -0.24 16.58 8.41
CA TYR A 77 1.21 16.47 8.63
C TYR A 77 2.01 17.02 7.45
N GLU A 78 3.22 17.51 7.74
CA GLU A 78 4.16 17.97 6.71
C GLU A 78 4.66 16.80 5.83
N THR A 79 5.11 17.14 4.62
CA THR A 79 5.57 16.18 3.61
C THR A 79 6.65 15.22 4.13
N ALA A 80 7.58 15.69 4.98
CA ALA A 80 8.65 14.85 5.51
C ALA A 80 8.13 13.66 6.34
N VAL A 81 7.15 13.89 7.22
CA VAL A 81 6.52 12.84 8.04
C VAL A 81 5.75 11.87 7.14
N ALA A 82 5.01 12.40 6.16
CA ALA A 82 4.27 11.56 5.22
C ALA A 82 5.20 10.67 4.39
N ASP A 83 6.34 11.20 3.94
CA ASP A 83 7.31 10.45 3.15
C ASP A 83 8.06 9.40 3.97
N GLU A 84 8.35 9.66 5.24
CA GLU A 84 8.90 8.66 6.16
C GLU A 84 7.94 7.46 6.32
N ILE A 85 6.66 7.74 6.59
CA ILE A 85 5.61 6.71 6.70
C ILE A 85 5.49 5.92 5.39
N ARG A 86 5.49 6.59 4.25
CA ARG A 86 5.45 5.94 2.92
C ARG A 86 6.68 5.05 2.71
N GLY A 87 7.88 5.53 3.04
CA GLY A 87 9.11 4.75 2.95
C GLY A 87 9.04 3.47 3.79
N ALA A 88 8.50 3.56 5.00
CA ALA A 88 8.26 2.40 5.86
C ALA A 88 7.32 1.38 5.21
N ILE A 89 6.19 1.87 4.69
CA ILE A 89 5.18 1.04 4.03
C ILE A 89 5.77 0.34 2.80
N VAL A 90 6.55 1.05 1.97
CA VAL A 90 7.27 0.46 0.83
C VAL A 90 8.17 -0.69 1.29
N GLY A 91 8.90 -0.51 2.40
CA GLY A 91 9.71 -1.58 3.00
C GLY A 91 8.89 -2.83 3.31
N HIS A 92 7.77 -2.68 4.02
CA HIS A 92 6.89 -3.81 4.34
C HIS A 92 6.28 -4.47 3.09
N LEU A 93 5.82 -3.68 2.11
CA LEU A 93 5.29 -4.19 0.86
C LEU A 93 6.35 -4.98 0.07
N ARG A 94 7.61 -4.56 0.07
CA ARG A 94 8.71 -5.28 -0.59
C ARG A 94 9.06 -6.59 0.12
N CYS A 95 9.01 -6.61 1.46
CA CYS A 95 9.34 -7.79 2.25
C CYS A 95 8.24 -8.86 2.25
N ALA A 96 6.97 -8.50 2.00
CA ALA A 96 5.88 -9.46 1.96
C ALA A 96 6.03 -10.42 0.76
N THR A 97 6.16 -11.72 1.01
CA THR A 97 6.35 -12.75 -0.04
C THR A 97 5.17 -13.70 -0.18
N SER A 98 4.25 -13.74 0.80
CA SER A 98 3.05 -14.59 0.78
C SER A 98 1.96 -14.01 1.68
N GLY A 99 0.75 -14.55 1.59
CA GLY A 99 -0.36 -14.20 2.47
C GLY A 99 -0.97 -12.84 2.17
N SER A 100 -1.16 -11.99 3.18
CA SER A 100 -1.79 -10.68 3.03
C SER A 100 -1.02 -9.57 3.75
N ILE A 101 -1.15 -8.35 3.23
CA ILE A 101 -0.69 -7.12 3.88
C ILE A 101 -1.81 -6.07 3.81
N THR A 102 -2.16 -5.53 4.96
CA THR A 102 -3.13 -4.44 5.09
C THR A 102 -2.42 -3.22 5.63
N VAL A 103 -2.47 -2.13 4.88
CA VAL A 103 -1.93 -0.82 5.25
C VAL A 103 -3.12 0.11 5.47
N ARG A 104 -3.14 0.80 6.61
CA ARG A 104 -4.19 1.76 6.95
C ARG A 104 -3.60 3.03 7.52
N ILE A 105 -3.90 4.16 6.89
CA ILE A 105 -3.78 5.47 7.52
C ILE A 105 -5.02 5.67 8.39
N LEU A 106 -4.82 5.92 9.69
CA LEU A 106 -5.90 6.11 10.65
C LEU A 106 -6.41 7.56 10.60
N PRO A 107 -7.62 7.86 11.13
CA PRO A 107 -8.08 9.24 11.23
C PRO A 107 -7.15 10.13 12.08
N ALA A 108 -7.11 11.42 11.77
CA ALA A 108 -6.36 12.40 12.56
C ALA A 108 -6.80 12.44 14.04
N GLY A 109 -5.88 12.82 14.93
CA GLY A 109 -6.14 12.87 16.39
C GLY A 109 -6.04 11.51 17.09
N ARG A 110 -5.66 10.45 16.38
CA ARG A 110 -5.29 9.16 16.99
C ARG A 110 -3.82 9.15 17.40
N PRO A 111 -3.44 8.41 18.46
CA PRO A 111 -2.03 8.25 18.85
C PRO A 111 -1.22 7.45 17.82
N THR A 112 -1.90 6.75 16.91
CA THR A 112 -1.31 5.96 15.83
C THR A 112 -1.75 6.59 14.51
N LEU A 113 -0.79 6.93 13.67
CA LEU A 113 -0.98 7.55 12.36
C LEU A 113 -1.23 6.51 11.26
N ALA A 114 -0.46 5.42 11.28
CA ALA A 114 -0.60 4.33 10.33
C ALA A 114 -0.45 2.98 11.01
N ALA A 115 -1.06 1.95 10.45
CA ALA A 115 -0.86 0.58 10.85
C ALA A 115 -0.63 -0.31 9.63
N VAL A 116 0.32 -1.23 9.75
CA VAL A 116 0.58 -2.28 8.77
C VAL A 116 0.37 -3.62 9.46
N VAL A 117 -0.50 -4.46 8.89
CA VAL A 117 -0.74 -5.82 9.36
C VAL A 117 -0.32 -6.78 8.26
N VAL A 118 0.63 -7.67 8.57
CA VAL A 118 1.10 -8.73 7.67
C VAL A 118 0.61 -10.05 8.21
N GLN A 119 -0.04 -10.85 7.37
CA GLN A 119 -0.49 -12.19 7.71
C GLN A 119 0.18 -13.20 6.78
N SER A 120 0.81 -14.22 7.34
CA SER A 120 1.42 -15.33 6.59
C SER A 120 1.16 -16.63 7.34
N GLY A 121 0.30 -17.49 6.77
CA GLY A 121 -0.23 -18.66 7.46
C GLY A 121 -0.91 -18.25 8.77
N ASP A 122 -0.55 -18.91 9.87
CA ASP A 122 -1.09 -18.62 11.21
C ASP A 122 -0.38 -17.44 11.90
N HIS A 123 0.62 -16.83 11.25
CA HIS A 123 1.39 -15.74 11.83
C HIS A 123 0.80 -14.38 11.43
N THR A 124 0.56 -13.53 12.42
CA THR A 124 0.16 -12.13 12.21
C THR A 124 1.17 -11.21 12.87
N GLU A 125 1.75 -10.32 12.08
CA GLU A 125 2.59 -9.22 12.55
C GLU A 125 1.85 -7.91 12.36
N ARG A 126 1.81 -7.10 13.42
CA ARG A 126 1.26 -5.76 13.40
C ARG A 126 2.35 -4.76 13.69
N TYR A 127 2.44 -3.75 12.86
CA TYR A 127 3.36 -2.62 12.93
C TYR A 127 2.52 -1.35 13.06
N GLU A 128 2.72 -0.62 14.15
CA GLU A 128 2.03 0.66 14.38
C GLU A 128 3.01 1.82 14.30
N PHE A 129 2.64 2.82 13.52
CA PHE A 129 3.39 4.05 13.35
C PHE A 129 2.71 5.13 14.20
N PRO A 130 3.34 5.61 15.26
CA PRO A 130 2.75 6.62 16.13
C PRO A 130 2.57 7.94 15.39
N ALA A 131 1.56 8.70 15.79
CA ALA A 131 1.46 10.10 15.42
C ALA A 131 2.62 10.88 16.06
N PRO A 132 3.29 11.79 15.33
CA PRO A 132 4.25 12.69 15.92
C PRO A 132 3.60 13.49 17.06
N THR A 133 4.17 13.41 18.26
CA THR A 133 3.91 14.35 19.35
C THR A 133 4.89 15.52 19.27
N GLY A 134 4.47 16.72 19.69
CA GLY A 134 5.16 18.00 19.48
C GLY A 134 6.70 18.02 19.57
N GLU A 135 7.29 18.92 18.78
CA GLU A 135 8.72 19.22 18.56
C GLU A 135 9.61 18.08 18.00
N GLN A 136 9.14 16.83 17.96
CA GLN A 136 9.89 15.70 17.41
C GLN A 136 9.56 15.36 15.95
N ALA A 137 9.31 16.37 15.11
CA ALA A 137 9.13 16.18 13.67
C ALA A 137 10.41 15.73 12.93
N HIS A 138 11.55 15.64 13.62
CA HIS A 138 12.88 15.43 13.03
C HIS A 138 13.61 14.15 13.45
N THR A 139 13.08 13.34 14.37
CA THR A 139 13.86 12.21 14.92
C THR A 139 13.06 10.92 15.02
N LEU A 140 13.35 10.02 14.07
CA LEU A 140 13.38 8.55 14.11
C LEU A 140 12.25 7.82 14.84
N PHE A 141 11.49 6.99 14.12
CA PHE A 141 11.06 5.59 14.35
C PHE A 141 11.02 4.96 15.78
N HIS A 142 11.08 5.73 16.86
CA HIS A 142 11.27 5.28 18.24
C HIS A 142 10.02 4.64 18.84
N GLY A 143 8.89 4.69 18.12
CA GLY A 143 7.61 4.17 18.59
C GLY A 143 7.00 3.09 17.70
N LEU A 144 7.76 2.46 16.79
CA LEU A 144 7.26 1.29 16.06
C LEU A 144 6.93 0.17 17.05
N ARG A 145 5.65 -0.04 17.31
CA ARG A 145 5.18 -1.15 18.15
C ARG A 145 4.94 -2.36 17.26
N ARG A 146 5.81 -3.37 17.38
CA ARG A 146 5.62 -4.68 16.76
C ARG A 146 4.82 -5.58 17.70
N GLY A 147 3.59 -5.90 17.31
CA GLY A 147 2.78 -6.94 17.94
C GLY A 147 2.85 -8.23 17.12
N VAL A 148 3.17 -9.35 17.76
CA VAL A 148 3.12 -10.68 17.12
C VAL A 148 1.95 -11.45 17.72
N GLY A 149 1.02 -11.88 16.87
CA GLY A 149 -0.13 -12.71 17.24
C GLY A 149 -0.16 -14.00 16.43
N ARG A 150 -0.64 -15.09 17.04
CA ARG A 150 -1.06 -16.29 16.30
C ARG A 150 -2.54 -16.13 15.94
N SER A 151 -2.89 -16.27 14.67
CA SER A 151 -4.28 -16.30 14.24
C SER A 151 -4.88 -17.62 14.70
N HIS A 152 -5.73 -17.60 15.73
CA HIS A 152 -6.49 -18.78 16.13
C HIS A 152 -7.59 -19.00 15.07
N SER A 153 -7.56 -20.18 14.43
CA SER A 153 -8.64 -20.69 13.56
C SER A 153 -9.94 -20.90 14.31
#